data_AF-A0A433QUI4-F1
#
_entry.id   AF-A0A433QUI4-F1
#
_cell.length_a   1.000
_cell.length_b   1.000
_cell.length_c   1.000
_cell.angle_alpha   90.00
_cell.angle_beta   90.00
_cell.angle_gamma   90.00
#
_symmetry.space_group_name_H-M   'P 1'
#
loop_
_entity.id
_entity.type
_entity.pdbx_description
1 polymer ?
#
loop_
_entity_poly.entity_id
_entity_poly.type
_entity_poly.pdbx_seq_one_letter_code
_entity_poly.pdbx_strand_id
1 'polypeptide(L)'
;MTPASFNRKILPADRIKSIHDAIVANDIEQLHTIARSEDGLMCDWLRQQTWPILLHSQEGIPVHEVGSEQDLRDPIQISKDMECSLYYFPQDLSTPQKVQR
;
A
#
# COMPACT_ATOMS: atom_id res chain seq x y z
N MET A 1 -4.04 -22.41 -35.53
CA MET A 1 -4.75 -22.81 -34.28
C MET A 1 -3.98 -22.21 -33.12
N THR A 2 -4.40 -21.05 -32.63
CA THR A 2 -3.87 -20.44 -31.40
C THR A 2 -4.56 -21.09 -30.20
N PRO A 3 -3.82 -21.56 -29.18
CA PRO A 3 -4.45 -22.10 -27.99
C PRO A 3 -5.17 -20.97 -27.26
N ALA A 4 -6.44 -21.18 -26.92
CA ALA A 4 -7.19 -20.27 -26.08
C ALA A 4 -6.46 -20.14 -24.74
N SER A 5 -5.93 -18.95 -24.44
CA SER A 5 -5.49 -18.61 -23.09
C SER A 5 -6.71 -18.70 -22.18
N PHE A 6 -6.80 -19.78 -21.43
CA PHE A 6 -7.76 -19.94 -20.34
C PHE A 6 -7.40 -18.91 -19.27
N ASN A 7 -8.00 -17.73 -19.39
CA ASN A 7 -7.96 -16.70 -18.36
C ASN A 7 -8.81 -17.21 -17.18
N ARG A 8 -8.21 -18.09 -16.35
CA ARG A 8 -8.79 -18.50 -15.07
C ARG A 8 -8.82 -17.24 -14.21
N LYS A 9 -9.97 -16.59 -14.17
CA LYS A 9 -10.25 -15.56 -13.16
C LYS A 9 -10.15 -16.27 -11.81
N ILE A 10 -9.04 -16.03 -11.11
CA ILE A 10 -8.89 -16.45 -9.71
C ILE A 10 -10.02 -15.77 -8.96
N LEU A 11 -10.80 -16.53 -8.19
CA LEU A 11 -11.86 -15.93 -7.39
C LEU A 11 -11.21 -15.02 -6.33
N PRO A 12 -11.78 -13.84 -6.06
CA PRO A 12 -11.23 -12.91 -5.08
C PRO A 12 -10.93 -13.56 -3.72
N ALA A 13 -11.79 -14.48 -3.28
CA ALA A 13 -11.63 -15.21 -2.02
C ALA A 13 -10.39 -16.12 -2.00
N ASP A 14 -10.13 -16.84 -3.09
CA ASP A 14 -8.96 -17.73 -3.20
C ASP A 14 -7.66 -16.93 -3.19
N ARG A 15 -7.69 -15.74 -3.80
CA ARG A 15 -6.55 -14.83 -3.82
C ARG A 15 -6.26 -14.24 -2.44
N ILE A 16 -7.29 -13.78 -1.72
CA ILE A 16 -7.15 -13.29 -0.34
C ILE A 16 -6.53 -14.38 0.53
N LYS A 17 -7.03 -15.62 0.41
CA LYS A 17 -6.48 -16.76 1.14
C LYS A 17 -5.00 -16.99 0.79
N SER A 18 -4.65 -17.00 -0.49
CA SER A 18 -3.26 -17.18 -0.91
C SER A 18 -2.33 -16.09 -0.38
N ILE A 19 -2.78 -14.84 -0.33
CA ILE A 19 -1.99 -13.73 0.25
C ILE A 19 -1.82 -13.94 1.75
N HIS A 20 -2.91 -14.27 2.46
CA HIS A 20 -2.87 -14.53 3.89
C HIS A 20 -1.93 -15.68 4.24
N ASP A 21 -1.99 -16.79 3.49
CA ASP A 21 -1.13 -17.95 3.71
C ASP A 21 0.36 -17.58 3.49
N ALA A 22 0.66 -16.75 2.48
CA ALA A 22 2.01 -16.24 2.22
C ALA A 22 2.52 -15.32 3.35
N ILE A 23 1.65 -14.45 3.89
CA ILE A 23 1.96 -13.59 5.04
C ILE A 23 2.30 -14.45 6.27
N VAL A 24 1.46 -15.44 6.60
CA VAL A 24 1.65 -16.33 7.75
C VAL A 24 2.92 -17.15 7.62
N ALA A 25 3.23 -17.62 6.40
CA ALA A 25 4.45 -18.37 6.12
C ALA A 25 5.71 -17.50 6.03
N ASN A 26 5.56 -16.16 6.05
CA ASN A 26 6.62 -15.21 5.74
C ASN A 26 7.32 -15.51 4.39
N ASP A 27 6.55 -15.95 3.40
CA ASP A 27 7.05 -16.31 2.06
C ASP A 27 7.19 -15.06 1.20
N ILE A 28 8.34 -14.39 1.34
CA ILE A 28 8.65 -13.13 0.65
C ILE A 28 8.61 -13.29 -0.87
N GLU A 29 9.06 -14.42 -1.41
CA GLU A 29 9.10 -14.66 -2.86
C GLU A 29 7.69 -14.81 -3.43
N GLN A 30 6.80 -15.49 -2.70
CA GLN A 30 5.39 -15.58 -3.07
C GLN A 30 4.71 -14.21 -3.00
N LEU A 31 4.96 -13.42 -1.93
CA LEU A 31 4.42 -12.06 -1.79
C LEU A 31 4.90 -11.13 -2.91
N HIS A 32 6.17 -11.24 -3.32
CA HIS A 32 6.74 -10.54 -4.47
C HIS A 32 6.02 -10.90 -5.77
N THR A 33 5.79 -12.19 -6.01
CA THR A 33 5.08 -12.67 -7.20
C THR A 33 3.66 -12.13 -7.24
N ILE A 34 2.95 -12.17 -6.12
CA ILE A 34 1.58 -11.66 -6.02
C ILE A 34 1.55 -10.14 -6.22
N ALA A 35 2.45 -9.38 -5.58
CA ALA A 35 2.50 -7.93 -5.68
C ALA A 35 2.77 -7.42 -7.10
N ARG A 36 3.52 -8.17 -7.92
CA ARG A 36 3.81 -7.81 -9.33
C ARG A 36 2.75 -8.27 -10.33
N SER A 37 1.79 -9.09 -9.91
CA SER A 37 0.71 -9.55 -10.80
C SER A 37 -0.37 -8.48 -10.98
N GLU A 38 -1.23 -8.66 -11.99
CA GLU A 38 -2.21 -7.66 -12.47
C GLU A 38 -3.10 -7.08 -11.36
N ASP A 39 -3.59 -7.91 -10.43
CA ASP A 39 -4.48 -7.48 -9.34
C ASP A 39 -3.72 -7.01 -8.07
N GLY A 40 -2.39 -7.20 -8.03
CA GLY A 40 -1.56 -6.89 -6.86
C GLY A 40 -2.08 -7.49 -5.55
N LEU A 41 -1.97 -6.72 -4.46
CA LEU A 41 -2.41 -7.10 -3.10
C LEU A 41 -3.89 -6.82 -2.80
N MET A 42 -4.69 -6.49 -3.82
CA MET A 42 -6.15 -6.25 -3.75
C MET A 42 -6.59 -5.04 -2.91
N CYS A 43 -6.41 -5.04 -1.58
CA CYS A 43 -6.97 -4.04 -0.67
C CYS A 43 -5.96 -3.53 0.36
N ASP A 44 -6.27 -2.39 0.98
CA ASP A 44 -5.36 -1.70 1.90
C ASP A 44 -5.06 -2.51 3.16
N TRP A 45 -6.04 -3.27 3.68
CA TRP A 45 -5.83 -4.13 4.83
C TRP A 45 -4.72 -5.17 4.57
N LEU A 46 -4.71 -5.79 3.38
CA LEU A 46 -3.64 -6.72 2.99
C LEU A 46 -2.30 -6.01 2.75
N ARG A 47 -2.32 -4.79 2.20
CA ARG A 47 -1.12 -3.95 2.01
C ARG A 47 -0.46 -3.58 3.33
N GLN A 48 -1.26 -3.22 4.34
CA GLN A 48 -0.77 -2.89 5.69
C GLN A 48 -0.03 -4.04 6.35
N GLN A 49 -0.43 -5.29 6.08
CA GLN A 49 0.26 -6.48 6.59
C GLN A 49 1.47 -6.86 5.71
N THR A 50 1.34 -6.74 4.38
CA THR A 50 2.32 -7.24 3.42
C THR A 50 3.51 -6.30 3.22
N TRP A 51 3.27 -4.99 3.13
CA TRP A 51 4.32 -4.01 2.83
C TRP A 51 5.44 -3.99 3.87
N PRO A 52 5.18 -4.08 5.18
CA PRO A 52 6.27 -4.17 6.15
C PRO A 52 7.17 -5.39 5.94
N ILE A 53 6.61 -6.50 5.45
CA ILE A 53 7.37 -7.72 5.13
C ILE A 53 8.29 -7.45 3.94
N LEU A 54 7.70 -6.93 2.86
CA LEU A 54 8.40 -6.67 1.59
C LEU A 54 9.46 -5.57 1.71
N LEU A 55 9.25 -4.61 2.62
CA LEU A 55 10.20 -3.54 2.90
C LEU A 55 11.22 -3.91 3.99
N HIS A 56 11.16 -5.14 4.51
CA HIS A 56 11.99 -5.60 5.63
C HIS A 56 11.93 -4.65 6.85
N SER A 57 10.76 -4.05 7.11
CA SER A 57 10.56 -3.03 8.14
C SER A 57 9.76 -3.52 9.36
N GLN A 58 9.37 -4.80 9.40
CA GLN A 58 8.66 -5.40 10.54
C GLN A 58 9.43 -5.30 11.86
N GLU A 59 10.76 -5.25 11.81
CA GLU A 59 11.61 -5.13 13.01
C GLU A 59 11.91 -3.66 13.40
N GLY A 60 11.32 -2.70 12.68
CA GLY A 60 11.48 -1.28 12.99
C GLY A 60 10.79 -0.93 14.31
N ILE A 61 11.56 -0.39 15.26
CA ILE A 61 11.03 0.30 16.44
C ILE A 61 9.91 1.23 15.96
N PRO A 62 8.70 1.19 16.53
CA PRO A 62 7.68 2.17 16.20
C PRO A 62 8.32 3.54 16.32
N VAL A 63 8.41 4.27 15.21
CA VAL A 63 8.91 5.64 15.25
C VAL A 63 7.94 6.36 16.15
N HIS A 64 8.33 6.57 17.41
CA HIS A 64 7.60 7.46 18.28
C HIS A 64 7.72 8.79 17.56
N GLU A 65 6.63 9.29 16.98
CA GLU A 65 6.60 10.57 16.31
C GLU A 65 6.81 11.65 17.37
N VAL A 66 8.07 11.87 17.73
CA VAL A 66 8.49 12.94 18.64
C VAL A 66 8.91 14.10 17.75
N GLY A 67 7.92 14.74 17.15
CA GLY A 67 8.14 15.90 16.30
C GLY A 67 6.90 16.77 16.27
N SER A 68 7.04 18.01 16.72
CA SER A 68 6.04 19.05 16.55
C SER A 68 6.19 19.69 15.17
N GLU A 69 5.15 20.37 14.66
CA GLU A 69 5.26 21.16 13.42
C GLU A 69 6.40 22.19 13.48
N GLN A 70 6.80 22.60 14.68
CA GLN A 70 7.91 23.52 14.91
C GLN A 70 9.28 22.87 14.69
N ASP A 71 9.36 21.54 14.68
CA ASP A 71 10.57 20.77 14.40
C ASP A 71 10.76 20.48 12.91
N LEU A 72 9.81 20.92 12.07
CA LEU A 72 9.91 20.77 10.62
C LEU A 72 11.03 21.66 10.08
N ARG A 73 11.97 21.03 9.37
CA ARG A 73 13.13 21.71 8.78
C ARG A 73 12.76 22.73 7.71
N ASP A 74 11.68 22.47 6.97
CA ASP A 74 11.19 23.32 5.88
C ASP A 74 9.65 23.26 5.75
N PRO A 75 8.90 23.93 6.64
CA PRO A 75 7.45 23.87 6.65
C PRO A 75 6.80 24.52 5.42
N ILE A 76 7.45 25.52 4.82
CA ILE A 76 6.94 26.22 3.63
C ILE A 76 6.97 25.27 2.42
N GLN A 77 8.09 24.57 2.23
CA GLN A 77 8.21 23.62 1.12
C GLN A 77 7.27 22.42 1.29
N ILE A 78 7.18 21.86 2.51
CA ILE A 78 6.25 20.75 2.82
C ILE A 78 4.80 21.16 2.51
N SER A 79 4.39 22.36 2.90
CA SER A 79 3.03 22.85 2.64
C SER A 79 2.72 22.92 1.15
N LYS A 80 3.66 23.46 0.37
CA LYS A 80 3.52 23.57 -1.09
C LYS A 80 3.47 22.20 -1.77
N ASP A 81 4.31 21.27 -1.34
CA ASP A 81 4.35 19.91 -1.89
C ASP A 81 3.08 19.12 -1.55
N MET A 82 2.51 19.32 -0.36
CA MET A 82 1.20 18.79 0.02
C MET A 82 0.08 19.32 -0.89
N GLU A 83 0.01 20.63 -1.09
CA GLU A 83 -0.99 21.25 -1.97
C GLU A 83 -0.94 20.68 -3.39
N CYS A 84 0.26 20.50 -3.94
CA CYS A 84 0.45 19.86 -5.24
C CYS A 84 0.06 18.37 -5.25
N SER A 85 0.20 17.68 -4.12
CA SER A 85 -0.11 16.24 -4.00
C SER A 85 -1.59 15.93 -3.80
N LEU A 86 -2.43 16.93 -3.48
CA LEU A 86 -3.90 16.79 -3.37
C LEU A 86 -4.56 16.22 -4.64
N TYR A 87 -3.86 16.29 -5.77
CA TYR A 87 -4.22 15.64 -7.03
C TYR A 87 -4.37 14.12 -6.92
N TYR A 88 -3.56 13.45 -6.09
CA TYR A 88 -3.60 11.98 -5.95
C TYR A 88 -4.68 11.49 -4.99
N PHE A 89 -5.35 12.40 -4.27
CA PHE A 89 -6.45 12.06 -3.39
C PHE A 89 -7.77 11.93 -4.17
N PRO A 90 -8.73 11.13 -3.67
CA PRO A 90 -10.05 10.99 -4.27
C PRO A 90 -10.71 12.35 -4.56
N GLN A 91 -11.17 12.54 -5.80
CA GLN A 91 -11.65 13.85 -6.30
C GLN A 91 -13.08 14.20 -5.89
N ASP A 92 -13.80 13.22 -5.33
CA ASP A 92 -15.09 13.38 -4.68
C ASP A 92 -14.98 14.05 -3.30
N LEU A 93 -13.77 14.23 -2.77
CA LEU A 93 -13.52 14.95 -1.53
C LEU A 93 -13.28 16.45 -1.80
N SER A 94 -13.94 17.30 -1.03
CA SER A 94 -13.60 18.73 -1.00
C SER A 94 -12.20 18.94 -0.42
N THR A 95 -11.52 20.02 -0.82
CA THR A 95 -10.17 20.37 -0.35
C THR A 95 -10.03 20.34 1.18
N PRO A 96 -10.98 20.88 1.98
CA PRO A 96 -10.93 20.80 3.44
C PRO A 96 -10.96 19.35 3.97
N GLN A 97 -11.67 18.45 3.29
CA GLN A 97 -11.76 17.03 3.67
C GLN A 97 -10.49 16.24 3.32
N LYS A 98 -9.75 16.68 2.29
CA LYS A 98 -8.46 16.08 1.91
C LYS A 98 -7.34 16.43 2.90
N VAL A 99 -7.44 17.59 3.57
CA VAL A 99 -6.41 18.09 4.51
C VAL A 99 -6.60 17.53 5.94
N GLN A 100 -7.76 16.96 6.26
CA GLN A 100 -8.09 16.43 7.60
C GLN A 100 -7.88 14.92 7.78
N ARG A 101 -7.33 14.22 6.77
CA ARG A 101 -7.05 12.77 6.80
C ARG A 101 -5.56 12.53 6.88
#